data_AF-A0A498KTE3-F1
#
_entry.id   AF-A0A498KTE3-F1
#
_cell.length_a   1.000
_cell.length_b   1.000
_cell.length_c   1.000
_cell.angle_alpha   90.00
_cell.angle_beta   90.00
_cell.angle_gamma   90.00
#
_symmetry.space_group_name_H-M   'P 1'
#
loop_
_entity.id
_entity.type
_entity.pdbx_description
1 polymer ?
#
loop_
_entity_poly.entity_id
_entity_poly.type
_entity_poly.pdbx_seq_one_letter_code
_entity_poly.pdbx_strand_id
1 'polypeptide(L)'
;MSEQQRRGVAAGVYADFDDAEMMWVQALLDLPVPIVVTDAEPDILLFNPAMQELMALPPERVPEMEGYEVFRTEQTHGTQTTTAQRTMANETQIRGVESTLLNHDDEERTVKITSTPMYDADGELTGSVTALQDVTELREKERRLQESQEQVAERLTDVIARLETVAGDVADNAADIEDRAVAQDDRLDDISAEMESLSANMEEIAATTDEVAETAASAREAARRGQEAGTEAESAADDILATSESLEATVDRLADRMDDIEAVAEIIADIAEQTNILALNANIEAARAGESGEGFAVVADEVKDLADQTREYTDEIGDEIEAITDETDRTVDEVERAHERAVEVSDRVDETLDALEEIVDHVTDAAAGAEEIATANDDQAAHIEEVTASVEQSATEAGEIHETATETADLTERQHDIVEEVREAVEELSEDLAEEDD
;
A
#
# COMPACT_ATOMS: atom_id res chain seq x y z
N MET A 1 -68.12 -11.83 -86.29
CA MET A 1 -66.65 -11.95 -86.22
C MET A 1 -66.21 -13.18 -86.99
N SER A 2 -65.23 -13.02 -87.88
CA SER A 2 -64.52 -14.14 -88.52
C SER A 2 -63.61 -14.86 -87.50
N GLU A 3 -63.17 -16.08 -87.81
CA GLU A 3 -62.23 -16.84 -86.96
C GLU A 3 -60.86 -16.13 -86.81
N GLN A 4 -60.46 -15.35 -87.82
CA GLN A 4 -59.31 -14.45 -87.78
C GLN A 4 -59.53 -13.26 -86.82
N GLN A 5 -60.70 -12.60 -86.86
CA GLN A 5 -61.02 -11.51 -85.91
C GLN A 5 -61.09 -11.98 -84.45
N ARG A 6 -61.58 -13.20 -84.19
CA ARG A 6 -61.55 -13.79 -82.84
C ARG A 6 -60.12 -14.09 -82.35
N ARG A 7 -59.24 -14.51 -83.26
CA ARG A 7 -57.82 -14.72 -82.97
C ARG A 7 -57.07 -13.41 -82.74
N GLY A 8 -57.40 -12.35 -83.48
CA GLY A 8 -56.87 -11.01 -83.28
C GLY A 8 -57.22 -10.45 -81.91
N VAL A 9 -58.52 -10.47 -81.55
CA VAL A 9 -59.01 -10.02 -80.24
C VAL A 9 -58.36 -10.80 -79.10
N ALA A 10 -58.26 -12.13 -79.20
CA ALA A 10 -57.58 -12.96 -78.19
C ALA A 10 -56.07 -12.68 -78.08
N ALA A 11 -55.45 -12.12 -79.12
CA ALA A 11 -54.06 -11.66 -79.10
C ALA A 11 -53.94 -10.18 -78.68
N GLY A 12 -55.04 -9.50 -78.38
CA GLY A 12 -55.05 -8.08 -78.02
C GLY A 12 -55.01 -7.12 -79.21
N VAL A 13 -55.43 -7.55 -80.40
CA VAL A 13 -55.51 -6.73 -81.62
C VAL A 13 -56.98 -6.46 -81.95
N TYR A 14 -57.36 -5.19 -81.99
CA TYR A 14 -58.76 -4.77 -82.20
C TYR A 14 -58.99 -4.05 -83.53
N ALA A 15 -57.92 -3.62 -84.21
CA ALA A 15 -57.96 -3.04 -85.54
C ALA A 15 -57.63 -4.07 -86.63
N ASP A 16 -58.18 -3.86 -87.83
CA ASP A 16 -57.84 -4.65 -89.02
C ASP A 16 -56.60 -4.02 -89.71
N PHE A 17 -55.40 -4.48 -89.31
CA PHE A 17 -54.12 -4.04 -89.89
C PHE A 17 -53.81 -4.73 -91.24
N ASP A 18 -53.13 -4.04 -92.14
CA ASP A 18 -52.70 -4.61 -93.42
C ASP A 18 -51.47 -5.53 -93.29
N ASP A 19 -51.12 -6.27 -94.36
CA ASP A 19 -49.99 -7.22 -94.35
C ASP A 19 -48.63 -6.56 -94.03
N ALA A 20 -48.47 -5.25 -94.31
CA ALA A 20 -47.23 -4.51 -94.03
C ALA A 20 -47.19 -4.02 -92.58
N GLU A 21 -48.32 -3.59 -92.03
CA GLU A 21 -48.50 -3.19 -90.63
C GLU A 21 -48.40 -4.39 -89.67
N MET A 22 -48.90 -5.55 -90.10
CA MET A 22 -48.87 -6.79 -89.32
C MET A 22 -47.45 -7.22 -88.91
N MET A 23 -46.42 -6.83 -89.67
CA MET A 23 -45.02 -7.09 -89.33
C MET A 23 -44.58 -6.38 -88.04
N TRP A 24 -44.94 -5.11 -87.86
CA TRP A 24 -44.61 -4.36 -86.64
C TRP A 24 -45.58 -4.65 -85.50
N VAL A 25 -46.85 -4.94 -85.81
CA VAL A 25 -47.85 -5.41 -84.84
C VAL A 25 -47.38 -6.70 -84.17
N GLN A 26 -46.90 -7.70 -84.92
CA GLN A 26 -46.34 -8.92 -84.33
C GLN A 26 -45.14 -8.61 -83.42
N ALA A 27 -44.26 -7.71 -83.83
CA ALA A 27 -43.14 -7.30 -82.98
C ALA A 27 -43.63 -6.67 -81.66
N LEU A 28 -44.66 -5.81 -81.68
CA LEU A 28 -45.24 -5.20 -80.47
C LEU A 28 -45.96 -6.21 -79.56
N LEU A 29 -46.58 -7.25 -80.15
CA LEU A 29 -47.21 -8.34 -79.41
C LEU A 29 -46.20 -9.24 -78.70
N ASP A 30 -45.06 -9.51 -79.34
CA ASP A 30 -43.99 -10.35 -78.77
C ASP A 30 -43.08 -9.59 -77.79
N LEU A 31 -43.20 -8.25 -77.71
CA LEU A 31 -42.42 -7.47 -76.76
C LEU A 31 -42.85 -7.77 -75.32
N PRO A 32 -41.90 -8.08 -74.42
CA PRO A 32 -42.18 -8.32 -72.99
C PRO A 32 -42.39 -7.01 -72.21
N VAL A 33 -42.84 -5.96 -72.90
CA VAL A 33 -43.08 -4.63 -72.34
C VAL A 33 -44.56 -4.32 -72.53
N PRO A 34 -45.29 -3.93 -71.47
CA PRO A 34 -46.67 -3.50 -71.57
C PRO A 34 -46.83 -2.34 -72.56
N ILE A 35 -47.47 -2.61 -73.70
CA ILE A 35 -47.68 -1.62 -74.77
C ILE A 35 -49.14 -1.59 -75.17
N VAL A 36 -49.67 -0.37 -75.28
CA VAL A 36 -50.96 -0.06 -75.88
C VAL A 36 -50.76 0.88 -77.06
N VAL A 37 -51.51 0.66 -78.13
CA VAL A 37 -51.59 1.55 -79.29
C VAL A 37 -53.01 2.06 -79.40
N THR A 38 -53.19 3.37 -79.53
CA THR A 38 -54.50 4.01 -79.74
C THR A 38 -54.53 4.72 -81.07
N ASP A 39 -55.71 4.93 -81.66
CA ASP A 39 -55.90 5.85 -82.78
C ASP A 39 -56.10 7.31 -82.32
N ALA A 40 -56.44 8.19 -83.27
CA ALA A 40 -56.73 9.61 -83.05
C ALA A 40 -58.07 9.86 -82.32
N GLU A 41 -58.98 8.88 -82.28
CA GLU A 41 -60.26 8.89 -81.54
C GLU A 41 -60.14 8.11 -80.20
N PRO A 42 -58.96 8.22 -79.55
CA PRO A 42 -58.42 7.37 -78.48
C PRO A 42 -58.84 5.89 -78.37
N ASP A 43 -59.33 5.26 -79.43
CA ASP A 43 -59.72 3.85 -79.38
C ASP A 43 -58.49 2.95 -79.34
N ILE A 44 -58.51 1.92 -78.50
CA ILE A 44 -57.38 1.00 -78.36
C ILE A 44 -57.33 0.06 -79.57
N LEU A 45 -56.29 0.20 -80.39
CA LEU A 45 -56.02 -0.63 -81.57
C LEU A 45 -55.26 -1.91 -81.22
N LEU A 46 -54.33 -1.81 -80.26
CA LEU A 46 -53.48 -2.90 -79.81
C LEU A 46 -53.27 -2.81 -78.30
N PHE A 47 -53.37 -3.94 -77.62
CA PHE A 47 -53.18 -4.10 -76.18
C PHE A 47 -52.45 -5.42 -75.95
N ASN A 48 -51.12 -5.36 -75.95
CA ASN A 48 -50.31 -6.56 -76.05
C ASN A 48 -50.44 -7.48 -74.82
N PRO A 49 -50.00 -8.74 -74.91
CA PRO A 49 -50.07 -9.68 -73.79
C PRO A 49 -49.43 -9.17 -72.49
N ALA A 50 -48.30 -8.47 -72.58
CA ALA A 50 -47.65 -7.87 -71.41
C ALA A 50 -48.51 -6.79 -70.73
N MET A 51 -49.28 -6.01 -71.51
CA MET A 51 -50.25 -5.05 -70.96
C MET A 51 -51.45 -5.76 -70.35
N GLN A 52 -51.93 -6.86 -70.94
CA GLN A 52 -52.99 -7.68 -70.34
C GLN A 52 -52.58 -8.23 -68.97
N GLU A 53 -51.33 -8.68 -68.85
CA GLU A 53 -50.76 -9.17 -67.59
C GLU A 53 -50.64 -8.05 -66.55
N LEU A 54 -50.02 -6.91 -66.91
CA LEU A 54 -49.88 -5.77 -66.00
C LEU A 54 -51.24 -5.27 -65.49
N MET A 55 -52.22 -5.20 -66.38
CA MET A 55 -53.56 -4.68 -66.08
C MET A 55 -54.48 -5.72 -65.46
N ALA A 56 -54.08 -7.00 -65.38
CA ALA A 56 -54.96 -8.11 -65.02
C ALA A 56 -56.29 -8.11 -65.80
N LEU A 57 -56.25 -7.71 -67.07
CA LEU A 57 -57.44 -7.46 -67.89
C LEU A 57 -57.46 -8.39 -69.12
N PRO A 58 -58.44 -9.31 -69.22
CA PRO A 58 -58.61 -10.13 -70.41
C PRO A 58 -58.89 -9.25 -71.64
N PRO A 59 -58.27 -9.53 -72.80
CA PRO A 59 -58.35 -8.66 -73.96
C PRO A 59 -59.77 -8.53 -74.52
N GLU A 60 -60.65 -9.52 -74.29
CA GLU A 60 -62.04 -9.45 -74.73
C GLU A 60 -62.85 -8.32 -74.05
N ARG A 61 -62.41 -7.86 -72.87
CA ARG A 61 -63.08 -6.79 -72.12
C ARG A 61 -62.62 -5.39 -72.51
N VAL A 62 -61.44 -5.26 -73.11
CA VAL A 62 -60.83 -3.95 -73.45
C VAL A 62 -61.74 -3.11 -74.36
N PRO A 63 -62.37 -3.65 -75.42
CA PRO A 63 -63.26 -2.87 -76.30
C PRO A 63 -64.57 -2.43 -75.64
N GLU A 64 -64.90 -2.96 -74.44
CA GLU A 64 -66.13 -2.65 -73.71
C GLU A 64 -65.92 -1.52 -72.67
N MET A 65 -64.71 -0.97 -72.58
CA MET A 65 -64.27 -0.05 -71.54
C MET A 65 -63.69 1.22 -72.14
N GLU A 66 -63.94 2.35 -71.48
CA GLU A 66 -63.28 3.60 -71.85
C GLU A 66 -61.80 3.57 -71.42
N GLY A 67 -60.92 4.29 -72.13
CA GLY A 67 -59.48 4.26 -71.83
C GLY A 67 -59.12 4.61 -70.38
N TYR A 68 -59.88 5.49 -69.73
CA TYR A 68 -59.67 5.82 -68.31
C TYR A 68 -60.13 4.70 -67.36
N GLU A 69 -61.14 3.92 -67.74
CA GLU A 69 -61.59 2.73 -67.01
C GLU A 69 -60.62 1.57 -67.20
N VAL A 70 -59.96 1.48 -68.36
CA VAL A 70 -58.89 0.52 -68.61
C VAL A 70 -57.71 0.82 -67.71
N PHE A 71 -57.12 2.03 -67.74
CA PHE A 71 -55.83 2.28 -67.09
C PHE A 71 -55.90 2.69 -65.61
N ARG A 72 -57.03 3.19 -65.08
CA ARG A 72 -57.26 3.51 -63.65
C ARG A 72 -56.04 4.13 -62.93
N THR A 73 -55.35 5.06 -63.58
CA THR A 73 -54.22 5.77 -62.96
C THR A 73 -54.70 6.95 -62.14
N GLU A 74 -53.92 7.41 -61.17
CA GLU A 74 -54.18 8.67 -60.44
C GLU A 74 -54.48 9.83 -61.39
N GLN A 75 -53.81 9.88 -62.54
CA GLN A 75 -54.00 10.94 -63.53
C GLN A 75 -55.36 10.88 -64.23
N THR A 76 -55.90 9.66 -64.39
CA THR A 76 -57.25 9.46 -64.91
C THR A 76 -58.34 9.72 -63.86
N HIS A 77 -57.98 9.72 -62.57
CA HIS A 77 -58.88 10.03 -61.47
C HIS A 77 -59.29 11.52 -61.51
N GLY A 78 -60.56 11.79 -61.80
CA GLY A 78 -61.13 13.14 -61.86
C GLY A 78 -61.01 13.88 -63.20
N THR A 79 -60.07 13.49 -64.08
CA THR A 79 -59.94 14.09 -65.44
C THR A 79 -60.53 13.21 -66.54
N GLN A 80 -60.68 11.90 -66.29
CA GLN A 80 -61.05 10.88 -67.28
C GLN A 80 -60.20 10.92 -68.55
N THR A 81 -59.01 11.53 -68.48
CA THR A 81 -58.13 11.74 -69.62
C THR A 81 -56.87 10.89 -69.46
N THR A 82 -56.59 10.02 -70.43
CA THR A 82 -55.42 9.15 -70.43
C THR A 82 -54.15 9.88 -70.88
N THR A 83 -52.98 9.30 -70.59
CA THR A 83 -51.70 9.82 -71.08
C THR A 83 -51.64 9.83 -72.61
N ALA A 84 -52.21 8.83 -73.28
CA ALA A 84 -52.38 8.78 -74.73
C ALA A 84 -53.15 10.00 -75.26
N GLN A 85 -54.29 10.33 -74.64
CA GLN A 85 -55.10 11.51 -75.01
C GLN A 85 -54.34 12.82 -74.81
N ARG A 86 -53.57 12.94 -73.72
CA ARG A 86 -52.73 14.12 -73.46
C ARG A 86 -51.57 14.26 -74.45
N THR A 87 -50.96 13.14 -74.85
CA THR A 87 -49.91 13.10 -75.87
C THR A 87 -50.43 13.55 -77.23
N MET A 88 -51.62 13.07 -77.61
CA MET A 88 -52.26 13.43 -78.88
C MET A 88 -52.72 14.89 -78.89
N ALA A 89 -53.34 15.37 -77.80
CA ALA A 89 -53.82 16.76 -77.71
C ALA A 89 -52.70 17.81 -77.78
N ASN A 90 -51.49 17.47 -77.32
CA ASN A 90 -50.35 18.38 -77.30
C ASN A 90 -49.31 18.06 -78.39
N GLU A 91 -49.54 17.03 -79.21
CA GLU A 91 -48.60 16.50 -80.22
C GLU A 91 -47.15 16.37 -79.70
N THR A 92 -47.00 16.05 -78.42
CA THR A 92 -45.71 16.00 -77.75
C THR A 92 -45.56 14.71 -76.97
N GLN A 93 -44.39 14.11 -77.11
CA GLN A 93 -44.07 12.88 -76.39
C GLN A 93 -44.06 13.15 -74.88
N ILE A 94 -44.80 12.32 -74.15
CA ILE A 94 -44.75 12.29 -72.69
C ILE A 94 -43.78 11.17 -72.32
N ARG A 95 -42.70 11.51 -71.61
CA ARG A 95 -41.66 10.54 -71.23
C ARG A 95 -41.62 10.35 -69.73
N GLY A 96 -41.62 9.08 -69.31
CA GLY A 96 -41.22 8.69 -67.97
C GLY A 96 -42.09 9.25 -66.86
N VAL A 97 -43.36 9.52 -67.12
CA VAL A 97 -44.28 10.02 -66.11
C VAL A 97 -44.67 8.87 -65.20
N GLU A 98 -44.28 8.96 -63.94
CA GLU A 98 -44.69 7.98 -62.93
C GLU A 98 -46.10 8.29 -62.43
N SER A 99 -46.87 7.23 -62.20
CA SER A 99 -48.22 7.32 -61.68
C SER A 99 -48.55 6.02 -60.96
N THR A 100 -49.37 6.12 -59.91
CA THR A 100 -50.03 4.94 -59.34
C THR A 100 -51.13 4.49 -60.31
N LEU A 101 -51.11 3.22 -60.66
CA LEU A 101 -52.07 2.52 -61.50
C LEU A 101 -52.74 1.43 -60.67
N LEU A 102 -54.06 1.33 -60.73
CA LEU A 102 -54.81 0.26 -60.07
C LEU A 102 -55.22 -0.77 -61.13
N ASN A 103 -54.64 -1.96 -61.10
CA ASN A 103 -55.00 -2.99 -62.09
C ASN A 103 -56.44 -3.53 -61.85
N HIS A 104 -56.93 -4.43 -62.71
CA HIS A 104 -58.30 -4.94 -62.63
C HIS A 104 -58.52 -6.05 -61.59
N ASP A 105 -57.46 -6.45 -60.88
CA ASP A 105 -57.52 -7.24 -59.65
C ASP A 105 -57.46 -6.34 -58.38
N ASP A 106 -57.54 -5.02 -58.54
CA ASP A 106 -57.43 -4.00 -57.48
C ASP A 106 -56.07 -3.99 -56.76
N GLU A 107 -54.99 -4.37 -57.44
CA GLU A 107 -53.61 -4.18 -56.96
C GLU A 107 -53.04 -2.85 -57.45
N GLU A 108 -52.47 -2.08 -56.52
CA GLU A 108 -51.72 -0.85 -56.85
C GLU A 108 -50.37 -1.19 -57.45
N ARG A 109 -50.04 -0.52 -58.56
CA ARG A 109 -48.79 -0.65 -59.30
C ARG A 109 -48.24 0.74 -59.55
N THR A 110 -46.97 0.97 -59.22
CA THR A 110 -46.26 2.17 -59.64
C THR A 110 -45.75 1.94 -61.05
N VAL A 111 -46.30 2.69 -62.01
CA VAL A 111 -45.93 2.54 -63.42
C VAL A 111 -45.28 3.80 -63.95
N LYS A 112 -44.24 3.63 -64.75
CA LYS A 112 -43.61 4.69 -65.52
C LYS A 112 -44.17 4.68 -66.94
N ILE A 113 -44.91 5.72 -67.28
CA ILE A 113 -45.68 5.82 -68.52
C ILE A 113 -44.90 6.65 -69.54
N THR A 114 -44.69 6.10 -70.73
CA THR A 114 -44.13 6.82 -71.87
C THR A 114 -45.07 6.70 -73.05
N SER A 115 -45.57 7.83 -73.54
CA SER A 115 -46.53 7.91 -74.65
C SER A 115 -45.98 8.77 -75.78
N THR A 116 -45.98 8.22 -76.99
CA THR A 116 -45.40 8.83 -78.18
C THR A 116 -46.47 8.95 -79.26
N PRO A 117 -46.67 10.13 -79.88
CA PRO A 117 -47.61 10.28 -80.98
C PRO A 117 -47.12 9.50 -82.21
N MET A 118 -48.06 8.92 -82.95
CA MET A 118 -47.81 8.23 -84.22
C MET A 118 -48.31 9.09 -85.36
N TYR A 119 -47.57 9.08 -86.47
CA TYR A 119 -47.90 9.81 -87.68
C TYR A 119 -47.90 8.86 -88.88
N ASP A 120 -48.74 9.15 -89.87
CA ASP A 120 -48.69 8.46 -91.16
C ASP A 120 -47.55 8.96 -92.06
N ALA A 121 -47.48 8.44 -93.29
CA ALA A 121 -46.48 8.82 -94.28
C ALA A 121 -46.61 10.28 -94.77
N ASP A 122 -47.77 10.92 -94.58
CA ASP A 122 -48.06 12.30 -94.96
C ASP A 122 -47.85 13.28 -93.78
N GLY A 123 -47.55 12.76 -92.58
CA GLY A 123 -47.27 13.53 -91.37
C GLY A 123 -48.51 13.90 -90.57
N GLU A 124 -49.65 13.27 -90.84
CA GLU A 124 -50.89 13.45 -90.08
C GLU A 124 -50.87 12.55 -88.82
N LEU A 125 -51.35 13.08 -87.70
CA LEU A 125 -51.39 12.35 -86.42
C LEU A 125 -52.42 11.21 -86.51
N THR A 126 -51.94 9.97 -86.42
CA THR A 126 -52.79 8.77 -86.55
C THR A 126 -53.12 8.12 -85.22
N GLY A 127 -52.41 8.45 -84.15
CA GLY A 127 -52.66 7.87 -82.83
C GLY A 127 -51.49 8.02 -81.88
N SER A 128 -51.37 7.10 -80.92
CA SER A 128 -50.24 7.06 -79.98
C SER A 128 -49.81 5.64 -79.62
N VAL A 129 -48.52 5.45 -79.37
CA VAL A 129 -47.99 4.26 -78.70
C VAL A 129 -47.66 4.64 -77.27
N THR A 130 -48.28 3.97 -76.31
CA THR A 130 -47.99 4.13 -74.89
C THR A 130 -47.39 2.84 -74.33
N ALA A 131 -46.21 2.96 -73.72
CA ALA A 131 -45.57 1.89 -72.98
C ALA A 131 -45.66 2.18 -71.47
N LEU A 132 -45.98 1.15 -70.70
CA LEU A 132 -45.97 1.19 -69.23
C LEU A 132 -44.84 0.28 -68.73
N GLN A 133 -44.03 0.79 -67.81
CA GLN A 133 -43.04 0.00 -67.09
C GLN A 133 -43.46 -0.12 -65.63
N ASP A 134 -43.72 -1.32 -65.13
CA ASP A 134 -43.92 -1.57 -63.70
C ASP A 134 -42.59 -1.34 -62.97
N VAL A 135 -42.58 -0.37 -62.07
CA VAL A 135 -41.44 -0.01 -61.21
C VAL A 135 -41.79 -0.17 -59.72
N THR A 136 -42.89 -0.86 -59.39
CA THR A 136 -43.37 -1.03 -58.01
C THR A 136 -42.30 -1.65 -57.11
N GLU A 137 -41.74 -2.81 -57.49
CA GLU A 137 -40.70 -3.48 -56.69
C GLU A 137 -39.44 -2.62 -56.51
N LEU A 138 -39.09 -1.81 -57.52
CA LEU A 138 -37.93 -0.92 -57.46
C LEU A 138 -38.18 0.20 -56.45
N ARG A 139 -39.34 0.87 -56.53
CA ARG A 139 -39.73 1.95 -55.61
C ARG A 139 -39.90 1.45 -54.18
N GLU A 140 -40.48 0.27 -53.98
CA GLU A 140 -40.55 -0.35 -52.66
C GLU A 140 -39.18 -0.73 -52.09
N LYS A 141 -38.22 -1.07 -52.95
CA LYS A 141 -36.85 -1.37 -52.55
C LYS A 141 -36.07 -0.09 -52.21
N GLU A 142 -36.23 0.97 -52.98
CA GLU A 142 -35.67 2.30 -52.72
C GLU A 142 -36.17 2.83 -51.36
N ARG A 143 -37.49 2.85 -51.14
CA ARG A 143 -38.08 3.28 -49.86
C ARG A 143 -37.55 2.47 -48.68
N ARG A 144 -37.47 1.14 -48.81
CA ARG A 144 -36.92 0.28 -47.75
C ARG A 144 -35.44 0.53 -47.48
N LEU A 145 -34.68 0.91 -48.51
CA LEU A 145 -33.26 1.24 -48.37
C LEU A 145 -33.11 2.58 -47.63
N GLN A 146 -33.86 3.61 -48.02
CA GLN A 146 -33.89 4.91 -47.34
C GLN A 146 -34.29 4.75 -45.86
N GLU A 147 -35.42 4.09 -45.58
CA GLU A 147 -35.86 3.81 -44.19
C GLU A 147 -34.81 3.04 -43.37
N SER A 148 -34.03 2.17 -44.03
CA SER A 148 -32.94 1.44 -43.38
C SER A 148 -31.72 2.32 -43.16
N GLN A 149 -31.40 3.22 -44.08
CA GLN A 149 -30.27 4.15 -43.97
C GLN A 149 -30.54 5.21 -42.89
N GLU A 150 -31.76 5.77 -42.82
CA GLU A 150 -32.19 6.66 -41.74
C GLU A 150 -32.06 6.00 -40.37
N GLN A 151 -32.57 4.77 -40.22
CA GLN A 151 -32.42 4.01 -38.97
C GLN A 151 -30.96 3.73 -38.62
N VAL A 152 -30.09 3.54 -39.61
CA VAL A 152 -28.65 3.38 -39.37
C VAL A 152 -28.04 4.70 -38.91
N ALA A 153 -28.36 5.82 -39.56
CA ALA A 153 -27.89 7.15 -39.19
C ALA A 153 -28.28 7.50 -37.75
N GLU A 154 -29.57 7.37 -37.39
CA GLU A 154 -30.05 7.63 -36.02
C GLU A 154 -29.33 6.78 -34.97
N ARG A 155 -29.13 5.49 -35.26
CA ARG A 155 -28.39 4.59 -34.38
C ARG A 155 -26.93 4.98 -34.24
N LEU A 156 -26.29 5.39 -35.33
CA LEU A 156 -24.90 5.85 -35.30
C LEU A 156 -24.77 7.13 -34.46
N THR A 157 -25.71 8.08 -34.57
CA THR A 157 -25.73 9.28 -33.72
C THR A 157 -25.81 8.94 -32.23
N ASP A 158 -26.67 8.00 -31.82
CA ASP A 158 -26.74 7.54 -30.41
C ASP A 158 -25.44 6.84 -29.97
N VAL A 159 -24.82 6.05 -30.85
CA VAL A 159 -23.53 5.41 -30.55
C VAL A 159 -22.40 6.46 -30.41
N ILE A 160 -22.34 7.46 -31.29
CA ILE A 160 -21.38 8.56 -31.23
C ILE A 160 -21.49 9.28 -29.88
N ALA A 161 -22.69 9.71 -29.48
CA ALA A 161 -22.89 10.44 -28.23
C ALA A 161 -22.47 9.63 -26.99
N ARG A 162 -22.68 8.30 -27.03
CA ARG A 162 -22.21 7.41 -25.97
C ARG A 162 -20.69 7.25 -25.98
N LEU A 163 -20.07 7.17 -27.16
CA LEU A 163 -18.61 7.10 -27.29
C LEU A 163 -17.94 8.39 -26.80
N GLU A 164 -18.50 9.56 -27.10
CA GLU A 164 -18.01 10.85 -26.58
C GLU A 164 -18.06 10.87 -25.04
N THR A 165 -19.18 10.42 -24.45
CA THR A 165 -19.32 10.35 -22.99
C THR A 165 -18.29 9.41 -22.36
N VAL A 166 -18.14 8.21 -22.91
CA VAL A 166 -17.16 7.22 -22.40
C VAL A 166 -15.73 7.71 -22.59
N ALA A 167 -15.41 8.36 -23.71
CA ALA A 167 -14.09 8.96 -23.92
C ALA A 167 -13.80 10.05 -22.88
N GLY A 168 -14.76 10.94 -22.60
CA GLY A 168 -14.63 11.93 -21.54
C GLY A 168 -14.36 11.30 -20.17
N ASP A 169 -15.13 10.28 -19.79
CA ASP A 169 -14.94 9.57 -18.53
C ASP A 169 -13.55 8.89 -18.45
N VAL A 170 -13.03 8.35 -19.56
CA VAL A 170 -11.70 7.74 -19.61
C VAL A 170 -10.59 8.78 -19.47
N ALA A 171 -10.72 9.93 -20.14
CA ALA A 171 -9.77 11.04 -20.03
C ALA A 171 -9.70 11.59 -18.58
N ASP A 172 -10.86 11.81 -17.96
CA ASP A 172 -10.94 12.29 -16.57
C ASP A 172 -10.30 11.28 -15.59
N ASN A 173 -10.53 9.97 -15.80
CA ASN A 173 -9.90 8.93 -14.99
C ASN A 173 -8.39 8.85 -15.21
N ALA A 174 -7.91 9.03 -16.45
CA ALA A 174 -6.48 9.05 -16.73
C ALA A 174 -5.79 10.22 -16.01
N ALA A 175 -6.40 11.41 -16.02
CA ALA A 175 -5.89 12.57 -15.30
C ALA A 175 -5.87 12.36 -13.77
N ASP A 176 -6.91 11.78 -13.18
CA ASP A 176 -6.92 11.46 -11.74
C ASP A 176 -5.86 10.42 -11.37
N ILE A 177 -5.61 9.42 -12.24
CA ILE A 177 -4.53 8.45 -12.04
C ILE A 177 -3.16 9.12 -12.10
N GLU A 178 -2.95 10.04 -13.05
CA GLU A 178 -1.71 10.81 -13.19
C GLU A 178 -1.41 11.62 -11.92
N ASP A 179 -2.38 12.40 -11.44
CA ASP A 179 -2.26 13.20 -10.21
C ASP A 179 -1.95 12.33 -8.98
N ARG A 180 -2.56 11.14 -8.91
CA ARG A 180 -2.31 10.18 -7.82
C ARG A 180 -0.93 9.55 -7.90
N ALA A 181 -0.43 9.26 -9.09
CA ALA A 181 0.91 8.71 -9.28
C ALA A 181 1.97 9.72 -8.82
N VAL A 182 1.81 11.01 -9.19
CA VAL A 182 2.69 12.09 -8.71
C VAL A 182 2.63 12.23 -7.19
N ALA A 183 1.43 12.26 -6.61
CA ALA A 183 1.28 12.36 -5.16
C ALA A 183 1.79 11.11 -4.41
N GLN A 184 1.87 9.96 -5.08
CA GLN A 184 2.46 8.75 -4.53
C GLN A 184 3.99 8.81 -4.56
N ASP A 185 4.58 9.33 -5.64
CA ASP A 185 6.01 9.58 -5.76
C ASP A 185 6.52 10.50 -4.63
N ASP A 186 5.85 11.64 -4.40
CA ASP A 186 6.18 12.56 -3.31
C ASP A 186 6.18 11.87 -1.93
N ARG A 187 5.22 10.96 -1.68
CA ARG A 187 5.15 10.20 -0.42
C ARG A 187 6.25 9.16 -0.29
N LEU A 188 6.68 8.57 -1.40
CA LEU A 188 7.76 7.59 -1.39
C LEU A 188 9.11 8.27 -1.14
N ASP A 189 9.29 9.50 -1.62
CA ASP A 189 10.43 10.36 -1.28
C ASP A 189 10.46 10.67 0.23
N ASP A 190 9.31 11.06 0.82
CA ASP A 190 9.19 11.28 2.26
C ASP A 190 9.56 10.02 3.07
N ILE A 191 9.03 8.86 2.67
CA ILE A 191 9.34 7.58 3.34
C ILE A 191 10.83 7.24 3.19
N SER A 192 11.43 7.48 2.02
CA SER A 192 12.86 7.24 1.80
C SER A 192 13.73 8.07 2.75
N ALA A 193 13.40 9.35 2.92
CA ALA A 193 14.10 10.22 3.87
C ALA A 193 13.92 9.75 5.33
N GLU A 194 12.75 9.25 5.69
CA GLU A 194 12.52 8.63 7.01
C GLU A 194 13.37 7.37 7.20
N MET A 195 13.52 6.53 6.17
CA MET A 195 14.36 5.32 6.23
C MET A 195 15.85 5.67 6.39
N GLU A 196 16.34 6.71 5.72
CA GLU A 196 17.72 7.21 5.93
C GLU A 196 17.94 7.67 7.37
N SER A 197 16.97 8.41 7.93
CA SER A 197 17.04 8.82 9.34
C SER A 197 16.97 7.63 10.29
N LEU A 198 16.17 6.62 9.97
CA LEU A 198 16.06 5.42 10.79
C LEU A 198 17.38 4.65 10.78
N SER A 199 18.02 4.51 9.61
CA SER A 199 19.34 3.90 9.46
C SER A 199 20.41 4.61 10.31
N ALA A 200 20.44 5.94 10.28
CA ALA A 200 21.34 6.72 11.15
C ALA A 200 21.10 6.48 12.64
N ASN A 201 19.83 6.35 13.06
CA ASN A 201 19.50 6.01 14.45
C ASN A 201 19.97 4.59 14.82
N MET A 202 19.92 3.63 13.88
CA MET A 202 20.44 2.27 14.11
C MET A 202 21.95 2.27 14.38
N GLU A 203 22.70 3.09 13.65
CA GLU A 203 24.14 3.27 13.87
C GLU A 203 24.42 3.90 15.25
N GLU A 204 23.61 4.89 15.66
CA GLU A 204 23.73 5.52 16.99
C GLU A 204 23.40 4.54 18.13
N ILE A 205 22.36 3.72 17.96
CA ILE A 205 22.00 2.67 18.93
C ILE A 205 23.11 1.63 19.03
N ALA A 206 23.69 1.19 17.91
CA ALA A 206 24.82 0.26 17.91
C ALA A 206 26.00 0.82 18.70
N ALA A 207 26.40 2.06 18.41
CA ALA A 207 27.50 2.73 19.10
C ALA A 207 27.25 2.88 20.61
N THR A 208 26.03 3.28 20.99
CA THR A 208 25.64 3.41 22.39
C THR A 208 25.63 2.06 23.11
N THR A 209 25.22 1.01 22.42
CA THR A 209 25.18 -0.36 22.96
C THR A 209 26.59 -0.90 23.21
N ASP A 210 27.53 -0.65 22.29
CA ASP A 210 28.95 -0.96 22.47
C ASP A 210 29.54 -0.22 23.69
N GLU A 211 29.21 1.07 23.86
CA GLU A 211 29.67 1.87 25.01
C GLU A 211 29.11 1.35 26.34
N VAL A 212 27.85 0.89 26.36
CA VAL A 212 27.25 0.23 27.54
C VAL A 212 27.98 -1.07 27.86
N ALA A 213 28.28 -1.91 26.85
CA ALA A 213 29.01 -3.15 27.04
C ALA A 213 30.43 -2.93 27.59
N GLU A 214 31.15 -1.92 27.07
CA GLU A 214 32.48 -1.56 27.56
C GLU A 214 32.45 -1.00 29.00
N THR A 215 31.44 -0.17 29.29
CA THR A 215 31.22 0.37 30.65
C THR A 215 30.89 -0.74 31.64
N ALA A 216 30.05 -1.70 31.25
CA ALA A 216 29.74 -2.87 32.05
C ALA A 216 30.99 -3.71 32.32
N ALA A 217 31.80 -3.99 31.30
CA ALA A 217 33.06 -4.72 31.47
C ALA A 217 34.02 -4.01 32.45
N SER A 218 34.12 -2.68 32.35
CA SER A 218 34.95 -1.86 33.24
C SER A 218 34.43 -1.86 34.68
N ALA A 219 33.12 -1.77 34.87
CA ALA A 219 32.47 -1.82 36.18
C ALA A 219 32.68 -3.19 36.85
N ARG A 220 32.57 -4.28 36.08
CA ARG A 220 32.82 -5.64 36.56
C ARG A 220 34.24 -5.81 37.07
N GLU A 221 35.24 -5.33 36.33
CA GLU A 221 36.64 -5.41 36.77
C GLU A 221 36.90 -4.53 38.00
N ALA A 222 36.23 -3.37 38.10
CA ALA A 222 36.31 -2.52 39.29
C ALA A 222 35.72 -3.22 40.53
N ALA A 223 34.56 -3.87 40.40
CA ALA A 223 33.95 -4.62 41.47
C ALA A 223 34.82 -5.81 41.89
N ARG A 224 35.39 -6.56 40.94
CA ARG A 224 36.32 -7.68 41.20
C ARG A 224 37.56 -7.23 41.98
N ARG A 225 38.17 -6.11 41.60
CA ARG A 225 39.28 -5.51 42.36
C ARG A 225 38.86 -5.06 43.76
N GLY A 226 37.62 -4.57 43.90
CA GLY A 226 37.02 -4.26 45.20
C GLY A 226 36.90 -5.51 46.09
N GLN A 227 36.46 -6.63 45.53
CA GLN A 227 36.32 -7.90 46.24
C GLN A 227 37.68 -8.44 46.72
N GLU A 228 38.70 -8.36 45.86
CA GLU A 228 40.08 -8.72 46.23
C GLU A 228 40.57 -7.88 47.41
N ALA A 229 40.40 -6.56 47.35
CA ALA A 229 40.79 -5.66 48.43
C ALA A 229 39.98 -5.88 49.73
N GLY A 230 38.69 -6.21 49.61
CA GLY A 230 37.86 -6.58 50.76
C GLY A 230 38.35 -7.86 51.43
N THR A 231 38.66 -8.90 50.65
CA THR A 231 39.21 -10.16 51.17
C THR A 231 40.56 -9.95 51.88
N GLU A 232 41.41 -9.06 51.35
CA GLU A 232 42.67 -8.69 52.02
C GLU A 232 42.42 -7.95 53.35
N ALA A 233 41.40 -7.10 53.41
CA ALA A 233 41.03 -6.38 54.63
C ALA A 233 40.42 -7.32 55.69
N GLU A 234 39.62 -8.31 55.28
CA GLU A 234 39.08 -9.36 56.14
C GLU A 234 40.23 -10.15 56.81
N SER A 235 41.19 -10.62 56.01
CA SER A 235 42.36 -11.33 56.51
C SER A 235 43.19 -10.48 57.49
N ALA A 236 43.29 -9.18 57.26
CA ALA A 236 44.00 -8.27 58.17
C ALA A 236 43.24 -8.08 59.50
N ALA A 237 41.90 -8.08 59.47
CA ALA A 237 41.07 -8.03 60.67
C ALA A 237 41.23 -9.31 61.50
N ASP A 238 41.20 -10.48 60.85
CA ASP A 238 41.46 -11.77 61.49
C ASP A 238 42.83 -11.83 62.18
N ASP A 239 43.88 -11.33 61.52
CA ASP A 239 45.22 -11.24 62.10
C ASP A 239 45.26 -10.36 63.35
N ILE A 240 44.49 -9.25 63.37
CA ILE A 240 44.35 -8.38 64.55
C ILE A 240 43.62 -9.13 65.66
N LEU A 241 42.52 -9.83 65.37
CA LEU A 241 41.76 -10.60 66.36
C LEU A 241 42.65 -11.65 67.03
N ALA A 242 43.40 -12.43 66.24
CA ALA A 242 44.33 -13.43 66.75
C ALA A 242 45.48 -12.81 67.57
N THR A 243 45.97 -11.64 67.15
CA THR A 243 47.00 -10.90 67.89
C THR A 243 46.47 -10.39 69.23
N SER A 244 45.25 -9.86 69.27
CA SER A 244 44.60 -9.41 70.49
C SER A 244 44.43 -10.54 71.51
N GLU A 245 43.92 -11.70 71.08
CA GLU A 245 43.78 -12.89 71.94
C GLU A 245 45.15 -13.34 72.51
N SER A 246 46.20 -13.32 71.68
CA SER A 246 47.56 -13.66 72.13
C SER A 246 48.14 -12.62 73.10
N LEU A 247 47.78 -11.34 72.95
CA LEU A 247 48.25 -10.27 73.83
C LEU A 247 47.57 -10.37 75.19
N GLU A 248 46.26 -10.59 75.21
CA GLU A 248 45.46 -10.83 76.42
C GLU A 248 46.05 -11.97 77.26
N ALA A 249 46.29 -13.14 76.64
CA ALA A 249 46.93 -14.28 77.32
C ALA A 249 48.38 -14.01 77.78
N THR A 250 49.06 -13.02 77.20
CA THR A 250 50.40 -12.62 77.62
C THR A 250 50.35 -11.65 78.79
N VAL A 251 49.38 -10.75 78.77
CA VAL A 251 49.09 -9.81 79.85
C VAL A 251 48.60 -10.53 81.10
N ASP A 252 47.69 -11.51 80.98
CA ASP A 252 47.24 -12.33 82.12
C ASP A 252 48.42 -13.02 82.83
N ARG A 253 49.35 -13.58 82.05
CA ARG A 253 50.57 -14.22 82.60
C ARG A 253 51.53 -13.21 83.23
N LEU A 254 51.49 -11.94 82.83
CA LEU A 254 52.27 -10.89 83.46
C LEU A 254 51.64 -10.52 84.81
N ALA A 255 50.32 -10.37 84.87
CA ALA A 255 49.58 -10.14 86.11
C ALA A 255 49.84 -11.26 87.13
N ASP A 256 49.71 -12.53 86.74
CA ASP A 256 50.04 -13.68 87.60
C ASP A 256 51.47 -13.61 88.16
N ARG A 257 52.43 -13.14 87.36
CA ARG A 257 53.83 -12.97 87.79
C ARG A 257 54.03 -11.80 88.73
N MET A 258 53.25 -10.73 88.59
CA MET A 258 53.31 -9.59 89.49
C MET A 258 52.76 -9.97 90.86
N ASP A 259 51.65 -10.73 90.91
CA ASP A 259 51.11 -11.32 92.16
C ASP A 259 52.15 -12.21 92.86
N ASP A 260 52.88 -13.05 92.10
CA ASP A 260 53.96 -13.88 92.64
C ASP A 260 55.11 -13.03 93.23
N ILE A 261 55.46 -11.91 92.59
CA ILE A 261 56.53 -11.01 93.07
C ILE A 261 56.06 -10.24 94.31
N GLU A 262 54.80 -9.79 94.34
CA GLU A 262 54.20 -9.10 95.49
C GLU A 262 54.24 -10.00 96.73
N ALA A 263 53.82 -11.27 96.59
CA ALA A 263 53.89 -12.25 97.67
C ALA A 263 55.32 -12.46 98.19
N VAL A 264 56.33 -12.43 97.30
CA VAL A 264 57.74 -12.52 97.72
C VAL A 264 58.20 -11.24 98.43
N ALA A 265 57.79 -10.07 97.96
CA ALA A 265 58.10 -8.79 98.57
C ALA A 265 57.51 -8.69 99.99
N GLU A 266 56.26 -9.10 100.20
CA GLU A 266 55.64 -9.18 101.53
C GLU A 266 56.44 -10.07 102.49
N ILE A 267 56.87 -11.26 102.04
CA ILE A 267 57.70 -12.15 102.86
C ILE A 267 59.02 -11.48 103.24
N ILE A 268 59.64 -10.74 102.32
CA ILE A 268 60.90 -10.02 102.60
C ILE A 268 60.66 -8.89 103.61
N ALA A 269 59.55 -8.14 103.48
CA ALA A 269 59.16 -7.09 104.42
C ALA A 269 58.94 -7.66 105.83
N ASP A 270 58.24 -8.80 105.93
CA ASP A 270 58.04 -9.55 107.18
C ASP A 270 59.37 -9.99 107.81
N ILE A 271 60.31 -10.48 106.99
CA ILE A 271 61.65 -10.88 107.45
C ILE A 271 62.44 -9.65 107.92
N ALA A 272 62.38 -8.54 107.20
CA ALA A 272 63.02 -7.29 107.58
C ALA A 272 62.47 -6.78 108.91
N GLU A 273 61.15 -6.84 109.12
CA GLU A 273 60.53 -6.44 110.38
C GLU A 273 60.94 -7.34 111.56
N GLN A 274 60.95 -8.66 111.37
CA GLN A 274 61.45 -9.58 112.38
C GLN A 274 62.94 -9.31 112.69
N THR A 275 63.75 -9.03 111.67
CA THR A 275 65.17 -8.72 111.81
C THR A 275 65.39 -7.41 112.59
N ASN A 276 64.59 -6.38 112.31
CA ASN A 276 64.59 -5.11 113.06
C ASN A 276 64.22 -5.33 114.53
N ILE A 277 63.20 -6.15 114.83
CA ILE A 277 62.82 -6.50 116.20
C ILE A 277 63.94 -7.28 116.91
N LEU A 278 64.60 -8.21 116.22
CA LEU A 278 65.75 -8.95 116.75
C LEU A 278 66.94 -8.02 117.04
N ALA A 279 67.25 -7.11 116.12
CA ALA A 279 68.31 -6.11 116.27
C ALA A 279 68.03 -5.15 117.43
N LEU A 280 66.78 -4.70 117.58
CA LEU A 280 66.34 -3.88 118.72
C LEU A 280 66.52 -4.62 120.05
N ASN A 281 66.12 -5.89 120.11
CA ASN A 281 66.32 -6.72 121.31
C ASN A 281 67.81 -6.93 121.62
N ALA A 282 68.65 -7.12 120.60
CA ALA A 282 70.10 -7.22 120.76
C ALA A 282 70.72 -5.93 121.27
N ASN A 283 70.27 -4.77 120.79
CA ASN A 283 70.66 -3.45 121.28
C ASN A 283 70.28 -3.23 122.74
N ILE A 284 69.07 -3.64 123.15
CA ILE A 284 68.62 -3.59 124.55
C ILE A 284 69.54 -4.44 125.44
N GLU A 285 69.89 -5.65 125.00
CA GLU A 285 70.72 -6.57 125.80
C GLU A 285 72.19 -6.11 125.83
N ALA A 286 72.70 -5.52 124.75
CA ALA A 286 74.01 -4.88 124.69
C ALA A 286 74.11 -3.68 125.66
N ALA A 287 73.09 -2.83 125.72
CA ALA A 287 73.00 -1.74 126.71
C ALA A 287 72.95 -2.27 128.15
N ARG A 288 72.36 -3.44 128.37
CA ARG A 288 72.27 -4.14 129.67
C ARG A 288 73.63 -4.67 130.15
N ALA A 289 74.51 -5.05 129.22
CA ALA A 289 75.83 -5.59 129.50
C ALA A 289 76.92 -4.53 129.82
N GLY A 290 76.60 -3.24 129.69
CA GLY A 290 77.53 -2.13 130.00
C GLY A 290 78.76 -2.11 129.06
N GLU A 291 79.97 -1.83 129.58
CA GLU A 291 81.22 -1.76 128.78
C GLU A 291 81.54 -3.05 128.01
N SER A 292 81.02 -4.22 128.43
CA SER A 292 81.24 -5.49 127.71
C SER A 292 80.34 -5.68 126.49
N GLY A 293 79.30 -4.83 126.32
CA GLY A 293 78.31 -4.92 125.24
C GLY A 293 78.55 -3.95 124.07
N GLU A 294 79.48 -3.01 124.16
CA GLU A 294 79.67 -1.95 123.15
C GLU A 294 79.89 -2.48 121.73
N GLY A 295 80.72 -3.51 121.56
CA GLY A 295 80.94 -4.13 120.24
C GLY A 295 79.71 -4.85 119.68
N PHE A 296 78.85 -5.39 120.56
CA PHE A 296 77.57 -6.00 120.17
C PHE A 296 76.51 -4.95 119.82
N ALA A 297 76.51 -3.80 120.50
CA ALA A 297 75.63 -2.69 120.19
C ALA A 297 75.87 -2.16 118.77
N VAL A 298 77.14 -1.97 118.38
CA VAL A 298 77.49 -1.51 117.01
C VAL A 298 76.96 -2.47 115.94
N VAL A 299 77.11 -3.79 116.14
CA VAL A 299 76.59 -4.79 115.18
C VAL A 299 75.05 -4.80 115.18
N ALA A 300 74.41 -4.65 116.34
CA ALA A 300 72.96 -4.59 116.43
C ALA A 300 72.38 -3.34 115.75
N ASP A 301 73.03 -2.18 115.87
CA ASP A 301 72.67 -0.97 115.12
C ASP A 301 72.86 -1.16 113.61
N GLU A 302 73.95 -1.77 113.16
CA GLU A 302 74.17 -2.05 111.72
C GLU A 302 73.11 -3.00 111.15
N VAL A 303 72.75 -4.07 111.88
CA VAL A 303 71.69 -5.01 111.48
C VAL A 303 70.33 -4.32 111.45
N LYS A 304 70.08 -3.41 112.40
CA LYS A 304 68.87 -2.60 112.42
C LYS A 304 68.79 -1.70 111.19
N ASP A 305 69.85 -0.96 110.88
CA ASP A 305 69.90 -0.08 109.71
C ASP A 305 69.73 -0.88 108.40
N LEU A 306 70.31 -2.08 108.32
CA LEU A 306 70.09 -2.98 107.17
C LEU A 306 68.64 -3.45 107.05
N ALA A 307 67.99 -3.76 108.18
CA ALA A 307 66.60 -4.18 108.20
C ALA A 307 65.64 -3.03 107.83
N ASP A 308 65.91 -1.82 108.30
CA ASP A 308 65.13 -0.63 107.94
C ASP A 308 65.33 -0.28 106.45
N GLN A 309 66.56 -0.35 105.91
CA GLN A 309 66.80 -0.23 104.47
C GLN A 309 66.13 -1.33 103.65
N THR A 310 66.15 -2.58 104.14
CA THR A 310 65.48 -3.69 103.44
C THR A 310 63.98 -3.43 103.36
N ARG A 311 63.37 -2.93 104.44
CA ARG A 311 61.95 -2.56 104.44
C ARG A 311 61.66 -1.46 103.43
N GLU A 312 62.45 -0.38 103.42
CA GLU A 312 62.34 0.72 102.44
C GLU A 312 62.41 0.22 101.00
N TYR A 313 63.36 -0.67 100.67
CA TYR A 313 63.43 -1.26 99.33
C TYR A 313 62.26 -2.18 98.99
N THR A 314 61.69 -2.91 99.95
CA THR A 314 60.46 -3.69 99.70
C THR A 314 59.24 -2.80 99.50
N ASP A 315 59.15 -1.67 100.20
CA ASP A 315 58.08 -0.69 99.98
C ASP A 315 58.19 -0.09 98.57
N GLU A 316 59.41 0.28 98.13
CA GLU A 316 59.66 0.73 96.74
C GLU A 316 59.31 -0.34 95.70
N ILE A 317 59.58 -1.63 95.98
CA ILE A 317 59.17 -2.74 95.11
C ILE A 317 57.64 -2.84 95.04
N GLY A 318 56.94 -2.67 96.17
CA GLY A 318 55.48 -2.65 96.21
C GLY A 318 54.89 -1.56 95.34
N ASP A 319 55.40 -0.33 95.46
CA ASP A 319 54.98 0.80 94.62
C ASP A 319 55.21 0.53 93.12
N GLU A 320 56.33 -0.10 92.75
CA GLU A 320 56.63 -0.44 91.36
C GLU A 320 55.74 -1.56 90.81
N ILE A 321 55.41 -2.57 91.63
CA ILE A 321 54.44 -3.61 91.26
C ILE A 321 53.07 -3.00 91.01
N GLU A 322 52.60 -2.13 91.92
CA GLU A 322 51.32 -1.47 91.78
C GLU A 322 51.27 -0.65 90.48
N ALA A 323 52.34 0.08 90.15
CA ALA A 323 52.47 0.82 88.90
C ALA A 323 52.44 -0.08 87.64
N ILE A 324 53.13 -1.23 87.67
CA ILE A 324 53.14 -2.18 86.56
C ILE A 324 51.76 -2.82 86.37
N THR A 325 51.09 -3.20 87.46
CA THR A 325 49.71 -3.73 87.42
C THR A 325 48.76 -2.71 86.81
N ASP A 326 48.85 -1.46 87.22
CA ASP A 326 48.10 -0.33 86.67
C ASP A 326 48.33 -0.13 85.15
N GLU A 327 49.56 -0.30 84.68
CA GLU A 327 49.90 -0.23 83.24
C GLU A 327 49.41 -1.46 82.47
N THR A 328 49.42 -2.61 83.12
CA THR A 328 48.93 -3.89 82.59
C THR A 328 47.42 -3.85 82.39
N ASP A 329 46.65 -3.38 83.37
CA ASP A 329 45.20 -3.19 83.29
C ASP A 329 44.82 -2.24 82.14
N ARG A 330 45.53 -1.12 82.00
CA ARG A 330 45.33 -0.19 80.86
C ARG A 330 45.61 -0.86 79.53
N THR A 331 46.59 -1.76 79.48
CA THR A 331 46.93 -2.51 78.26
C THR A 331 45.81 -3.48 77.88
N VAL A 332 45.22 -4.21 78.84
CA VAL A 332 44.04 -5.07 78.59
C VAL A 332 42.91 -4.25 77.97
N ASP A 333 42.60 -3.12 78.61
CA ASP A 333 41.58 -2.16 78.19
C ASP A 333 41.78 -1.67 76.75
N GLU A 334 43.03 -1.50 76.30
CA GLU A 334 43.34 -1.12 74.91
C GLU A 334 43.23 -2.31 73.94
N VAL A 335 43.59 -3.51 74.37
CA VAL A 335 43.46 -4.76 73.59
C VAL A 335 42.01 -5.12 73.34
N GLU A 336 41.16 -5.05 74.36
CA GLU A 336 39.71 -5.30 74.23
C GLU A 336 39.09 -4.33 73.22
N ARG A 337 39.41 -3.03 73.30
CA ARG A 337 38.94 -2.03 72.32
C ARG A 337 39.51 -2.26 70.92
N ALA A 338 40.70 -2.83 70.79
CA ALA A 338 41.25 -3.20 69.49
C ALA A 338 40.52 -4.42 68.91
N HIS A 339 40.21 -5.41 69.75
CA HIS A 339 39.43 -6.60 69.39
C HIS A 339 38.02 -6.22 68.93
N GLU A 340 37.27 -5.43 69.72
CA GLU A 340 35.93 -4.96 69.35
C GLU A 340 35.92 -4.22 68.00
N ARG A 341 36.92 -3.36 67.75
CA ARG A 341 37.06 -2.65 66.47
C ARG A 341 37.39 -3.58 65.31
N ALA A 342 38.18 -4.62 65.53
CA ALA A 342 38.51 -5.59 64.49
C ALA A 342 37.27 -6.42 64.09
N VAL A 343 36.44 -6.83 65.07
CA VAL A 343 35.14 -7.46 64.79
C VAL A 343 34.26 -6.53 63.95
N GLU A 344 34.12 -5.26 64.37
CA GLU A 344 33.31 -4.27 63.64
C GLU A 344 33.82 -4.01 62.22
N VAL A 345 35.14 -4.09 62.01
CA VAL A 345 35.74 -3.99 60.67
C VAL A 345 35.41 -5.22 59.83
N SER A 346 35.54 -6.42 60.38
CA SER A 346 35.19 -7.67 59.70
C SER A 346 33.73 -7.67 59.23
N ASP A 347 32.78 -7.34 60.12
CA ASP A 347 31.35 -7.27 59.77
C ASP A 347 31.08 -6.29 58.61
N ARG A 348 31.76 -5.13 58.59
CA ARG A 348 31.62 -4.14 57.52
C ARG A 348 32.25 -4.56 56.20
N VAL A 349 33.35 -5.31 56.27
CA VAL A 349 34.02 -5.85 55.09
C VAL A 349 33.09 -6.88 54.44
N ASP A 350 32.46 -7.76 55.22
CA ASP A 350 31.47 -8.73 54.73
C ASP A 350 30.30 -8.03 54.02
N GLU A 351 29.67 -7.03 54.67
CA GLU A 351 28.60 -6.25 54.02
C GLU A 351 29.06 -5.59 52.71
N THR A 352 30.31 -5.16 52.64
CA THR A 352 30.88 -4.56 51.42
C THR A 352 31.11 -5.60 50.33
N LEU A 353 31.57 -6.81 50.69
CA LEU A 353 31.78 -7.91 49.74
C LEU A 353 30.45 -8.37 49.14
N ASP A 354 29.41 -8.52 49.96
CA ASP A 354 28.05 -8.86 49.50
C ASP A 354 27.52 -7.81 48.50
N ALA A 355 27.67 -6.52 48.82
CA ALA A 355 27.25 -5.44 47.92
C ALA A 355 28.03 -5.42 46.60
N LEU A 356 29.32 -5.77 46.62
CA LEU A 356 30.13 -5.88 45.41
C LEU A 356 29.72 -7.08 44.56
N GLU A 357 29.31 -8.20 45.16
CA GLU A 357 28.75 -9.35 44.45
C GLU A 357 27.44 -8.98 43.73
N GLU A 358 26.53 -8.28 44.41
CA GLU A 358 25.29 -7.79 43.79
C GLU A 358 25.57 -6.82 42.61
N ILE A 359 26.59 -5.97 42.72
CA ILE A 359 27.04 -5.12 41.61
C ILE A 359 27.53 -5.96 40.43
N VAL A 360 28.31 -7.03 40.66
CA VAL A 360 28.78 -7.91 39.59
C VAL A 360 27.62 -8.58 38.87
N ASP A 361 26.60 -9.02 39.60
CA ASP A 361 25.39 -9.61 39.01
C ASP A 361 24.64 -8.60 38.15
N HIS A 362 24.35 -7.40 38.68
CA HIS A 362 23.68 -6.34 37.91
C HIS A 362 24.44 -5.91 36.66
N VAL A 363 25.77 -5.84 36.74
CA VAL A 363 26.62 -5.51 35.60
C VAL A 363 26.61 -6.62 34.56
N THR A 364 26.53 -7.88 34.98
CA THR A 364 26.41 -9.03 34.08
C THR A 364 25.08 -9.01 33.34
N ASP A 365 23.98 -8.71 34.04
CA ASP A 365 22.66 -8.54 33.42
C ASP A 365 22.65 -7.36 32.43
N ALA A 366 23.29 -6.25 32.77
CA ALA A 366 23.40 -5.09 31.87
C ALA A 366 24.18 -5.42 30.58
N ALA A 367 25.27 -6.20 30.70
CA ALA A 367 26.04 -6.65 29.54
C ALA A 367 25.22 -7.60 28.64
N ALA A 368 24.47 -8.53 29.24
CA ALA A 368 23.58 -9.41 28.49
C ALA A 368 22.45 -8.62 27.79
N GLY A 369 21.86 -7.63 28.47
CA GLY A 369 20.86 -6.75 27.88
C GLY A 369 21.40 -5.92 26.72
N ALA A 370 22.66 -5.47 26.79
CA ALA A 370 23.32 -4.81 25.66
C ALA A 370 23.47 -5.75 24.44
N GLU A 371 23.84 -7.01 24.66
CA GLU A 371 23.96 -7.99 23.57
C GLU A 371 22.60 -8.32 22.91
N GLU A 372 21.53 -8.38 23.70
CA GLU A 372 20.16 -8.51 23.18
C GLU A 372 19.74 -7.29 22.35
N ILE A 373 20.05 -6.08 22.81
CA ILE A 373 19.78 -4.84 22.06
C ILE A 373 20.56 -4.82 20.75
N ALA A 374 21.85 -5.21 20.76
CA ALA A 374 22.66 -5.27 19.54
C ALA A 374 22.05 -6.23 18.51
N THR A 375 21.60 -7.41 18.94
CA THR A 375 20.95 -8.37 18.05
C THR A 375 19.64 -7.82 17.46
N ALA A 376 18.80 -7.20 18.30
CA ALA A 376 17.56 -6.58 17.84
C ALA A 376 17.82 -5.39 16.89
N ASN A 377 18.93 -4.69 17.09
CA ASN A 377 19.37 -3.59 16.24
C ASN A 377 19.80 -4.09 14.85
N ASP A 378 20.53 -5.20 14.78
CA ASP A 378 20.89 -5.84 13.51
C ASP A 378 19.66 -6.31 12.73
N ASP A 379 18.68 -6.93 13.41
CA ASP A 379 17.41 -7.35 12.79
C ASP A 379 16.61 -6.15 12.24
N GLN A 380 16.54 -5.05 13.00
CA GLN A 380 15.89 -3.82 12.54
C GLN A 380 16.61 -3.17 11.36
N ALA A 381 17.94 -3.20 11.32
CA ALA A 381 18.71 -2.69 10.18
C ALA A 381 18.38 -3.49 8.90
N ALA A 382 18.29 -4.82 8.99
CA ALA A 382 17.87 -5.66 7.87
C ALA A 382 16.45 -5.32 7.38
N HIS A 383 15.50 -5.07 8.30
CA HIS A 383 14.16 -4.65 7.93
C HIS A 383 14.11 -3.27 7.27
N ILE A 384 14.98 -2.33 7.66
CA ILE A 384 15.09 -1.04 7.00
C ILE A 384 15.55 -1.21 5.54
N GLU A 385 16.51 -2.10 5.28
CA GLU A 385 16.94 -2.42 3.92
C GLU A 385 15.80 -3.01 3.09
N GLU A 386 15.01 -3.93 3.65
CA GLU A 386 13.84 -4.52 2.99
C GLU A 386 12.76 -3.48 2.66
N VAL A 387 12.49 -2.56 3.60
CA VAL A 387 11.51 -1.49 3.37
C VAL A 387 12.02 -0.50 2.33
N THR A 388 13.30 -0.13 2.38
CA THR A 388 13.93 0.74 1.38
C THR A 388 13.79 0.16 -0.03
N ALA A 389 14.11 -1.12 -0.20
CA ALA A 389 13.93 -1.81 -1.48
C ALA A 389 12.46 -1.83 -1.95
N SER A 390 11.52 -1.97 -1.02
CA SER A 390 10.08 -1.94 -1.32
C SER A 390 9.60 -0.55 -1.74
N VAL A 391 10.20 0.51 -1.18
CA VAL A 391 9.93 1.90 -1.54
C VAL A 391 10.47 2.20 -2.95
N GLU A 392 11.69 1.78 -3.26
CA GLU A 392 12.28 1.91 -4.61
C GLU A 392 11.44 1.19 -5.67
N GLN A 393 10.95 -0.02 -5.35
CA GLN A 393 10.05 -0.75 -6.23
C GLN A 393 8.74 0.02 -6.43
N SER A 394 8.14 0.51 -5.35
CA SER A 394 6.88 1.27 -5.41
C SER A 394 7.02 2.58 -6.21
N ALA A 395 8.20 3.22 -6.16
CA ALA A 395 8.49 4.42 -6.93
C ALA A 395 8.59 4.11 -8.43
N THR A 396 9.22 2.98 -8.76
CA THR A 396 9.24 2.48 -10.14
C THR A 396 7.83 2.21 -10.66
N GLU A 397 7.01 1.51 -9.87
CA GLU A 397 5.60 1.22 -10.23
C GLU A 397 4.76 2.51 -10.38
N ALA A 398 4.97 3.51 -9.51
CA ALA A 398 4.31 4.81 -9.64
C ALA A 398 4.68 5.52 -10.96
N GLY A 399 5.97 5.46 -11.36
CA GLY A 399 6.43 5.98 -12.65
C GLY A 399 5.79 5.27 -13.84
N GLU A 400 5.68 3.94 -13.80
CA GLU A 400 5.00 3.15 -14.86
C GLU A 400 3.50 3.49 -14.95
N ILE A 401 2.83 3.69 -13.81
CA ILE A 401 1.42 4.12 -13.76
C ILE A 401 1.25 5.51 -14.38
N HIS A 402 2.14 6.45 -14.06
CA HIS A 402 2.14 7.79 -14.65
C HIS A 402 2.26 7.72 -16.18
N GLU A 403 3.23 6.97 -16.71
CA GLU A 403 3.41 6.77 -18.16
C GLU A 403 2.16 6.15 -18.82
N THR A 404 1.58 5.13 -18.19
CA THR A 404 0.37 4.46 -18.68
C THR A 404 -0.85 5.39 -18.69
N ALA A 405 -0.97 6.26 -17.69
CA ALA A 405 -2.03 7.26 -17.62
C ALA A 405 -1.88 8.30 -18.75
N THR A 406 -0.66 8.79 -19.00
CA THR A 406 -0.37 9.68 -20.12
C THR A 406 -0.68 9.02 -21.48
N GLU A 407 -0.30 7.76 -21.69
CA GLU A 407 -0.63 7.03 -22.92
C GLU A 407 -2.14 6.85 -23.09
N THR A 408 -2.87 6.59 -21.99
CA THR A 408 -4.33 6.48 -22.01
C THR A 408 -4.99 7.80 -22.40
N ALA A 409 -4.47 8.93 -21.92
CA ALA A 409 -4.96 10.26 -22.31
C ALA A 409 -4.73 10.53 -23.81
N ASP A 410 -3.55 10.23 -24.35
CA ASP A 410 -3.26 10.38 -25.79
C ASP A 410 -4.16 9.50 -26.67
N LEU A 411 -4.38 8.24 -26.27
CA LEU A 411 -5.30 7.34 -26.98
C LEU A 411 -6.74 7.84 -26.95
N THR A 412 -7.14 8.50 -25.86
CA THR A 412 -8.49 9.07 -25.71
C THR A 412 -8.68 10.30 -26.58
N GLU A 413 -7.66 11.16 -26.70
CA GLU A 413 -7.66 12.30 -27.63
C GLU A 413 -7.77 11.81 -29.09
N ARG A 414 -7.00 10.77 -29.46
CA ARG A 414 -7.10 10.16 -30.79
C ARG A 414 -8.45 9.48 -31.04
N GLN A 415 -9.06 8.91 -30.01
CA GLN A 415 -10.41 8.35 -30.12
C GLN A 415 -11.45 9.46 -30.35
N HIS A 416 -11.29 10.61 -29.69
CA HIS A 416 -12.15 11.77 -29.91
C HIS A 416 -12.10 12.23 -31.37
N ASP A 417 -10.92 12.37 -31.96
CA ASP A 417 -10.75 12.73 -33.38
C ASP A 417 -11.49 11.76 -34.31
N ILE A 418 -11.36 10.44 -34.07
CA ILE A 418 -12.05 9.42 -34.87
C ILE A 418 -13.58 9.53 -34.72
N VAL A 419 -14.06 9.84 -33.52
CA VAL A 419 -15.50 10.00 -33.26
C VAL A 419 -16.04 11.24 -33.99
N GLU A 420 -15.28 12.33 -34.05
CA GLU A 420 -15.61 13.50 -34.86
C GLU A 420 -15.67 13.15 -36.36
N GLU A 421 -14.69 12.43 -36.90
CA GLU A 421 -14.71 11.98 -38.30
C GLU A 421 -15.96 11.12 -38.62
N VAL A 422 -16.33 10.20 -37.71
CA VAL A 422 -17.52 9.35 -37.87
C VAL A 422 -18.79 10.18 -37.80
N ARG A 423 -18.82 11.21 -36.95
CA ARG A 423 -19.94 12.14 -36.85
C ARG A 423 -20.15 12.92 -38.14
N GLU A 424 -19.09 13.49 -38.70
CA GLU A 424 -19.15 14.20 -39.98
C GLU A 424 -19.70 13.29 -41.09
N ALA A 425 -19.24 12.03 -41.15
CA ALA A 425 -19.74 11.07 -42.14
C ALA A 425 -21.22 10.70 -41.96
N VAL A 426 -21.73 10.69 -40.72
CA VAL A 426 -23.15 10.43 -40.43
C VAL A 426 -24.01 11.66 -40.75
N GLU A 427 -23.50 12.87 -40.51
CA GLU A 427 -24.15 14.12 -40.89
C GLU A 427 -24.26 14.21 -42.42
N GLU A 428 -23.18 13.93 -43.16
CA GLU A 428 -23.18 13.87 -44.64
C GLU A 428 -24.20 12.83 -45.17
N LEU A 429 -24.23 11.62 -44.60
CA LEU A 429 -25.22 10.59 -44.97
C LEU A 429 -26.66 11.06 -44.72
N SER A 430 -26.88 11.81 -43.64
CA SER A 430 -28.22 12.32 -43.29
C SER A 430 -28.67 13.44 -44.22
N GLU A 431 -27.73 14.29 -44.66
CA GLU A 431 -27.98 15.33 -45.66
C GLU A 431 -28.31 14.72 -47.03
N ASP A 432 -27.54 13.72 -47.48
CA ASP A 432 -27.79 13.00 -48.74
C ASP A 432 -29.18 12.34 -48.78
N LEU A 433 -29.62 11.76 -47.66
CA LEU A 433 -30.96 11.17 -47.55
C LEU A 433 -32.08 12.21 -47.63
N ALA A 434 -31.85 13.41 -47.07
CA ALA A 434 -32.83 14.49 -47.10
C ALA A 434 -32.96 15.14 -48.49
N GLU A 435 -31.90 15.13 -49.31
CA GLU A 435 -31.94 15.65 -50.69
C GLU A 435 -32.67 14.71 -51.68
N GLU A 436 -32.80 13.41 -51.39
CA GLU A 436 -33.54 12.46 -52.24
C GLU A 436 -35.08 12.51 -52.05
N ASP A 437 -35.56 13.13 -50.97
CA ASP A 437 -36.99 13.25 -50.63
C ASP A 437 -37.69 14.49 -51.25
N ASP A 438 -36.93 15.45 -51.79
CA ASP A 438 -37.40 16.68 -52.48
C ASP A 438 -37.38 16.55 -54.02
#